data_AF-A0A1V5WPC1-F1
#
_entry.id   AF-A0A1V5WPC1-F1
#
_cell.length_a   1.000
_cell.length_b   1.000
_cell.length_c   1.000
_cell.angle_alpha   90.00
_cell.angle_beta   90.00
_cell.angle_gamma   90.00
#
_symmetry.space_group_name_H-M   'P 1'
#
loop_
_entity.id
_entity.type
_entity.pdbx_description
1 polymer ?
#
loop_
_entity_poly.entity_id
_entity_poly.type
_entity_poly.pdbx_seq_one_letter_code
_entity_poly.pdbx_strand_id
1 'polypeptide(L)'
;MNIQPKGQKLLGINGLGRIGKLLLWNQIHLRHFDGIVINFGREVGKSLDDLIQVMEMDSTYGSIHKFLYGIVGKKAEIKVIDPEKPVLEIEGMPITVLRTARDPKDINWLEEGVRIVVDCTGNFLDPNISPEKGVPCLRGHLAAGALKVICSAPFKSKAAVMEDNPDTITMIYGINHLNYDPQKHHIISAASCTTTGLAHMIKPLLEHKETASIMTASMSTIHAATNSQSILDSVPKAGASDLRKTRSVLNNIILSTTGVSKALELVMPEIKNIGFMADSVRIPTNTVSLINLNVTFHAELNELGQPNITRKLINDIYKQAAEGPQNGLLMYTERQNVSADMIGTMAAVVIEANETHTRTSFIAVPPKTLKELGAPYDKSVYMPVTHAKIFGWYDNELGSYTNCLSRLVNYIDETTP
;
A
#
# COMPACT_ATOMS: atom_id res chain seq x y z
N MET A 1 -14.88 -4.76 -37.99
CA MET A 1 -13.54 -4.35 -37.51
C MET A 1 -13.59 -2.88 -37.18
N ASN A 2 -13.89 -2.52 -35.93
CA ASN A 2 -13.66 -1.17 -35.44
C ASN A 2 -12.25 -1.16 -34.86
N ILE A 3 -11.31 -0.70 -35.68
CA ILE A 3 -9.94 -0.42 -35.24
C ILE A 3 -10.08 0.72 -34.23
N GLN A 4 -9.85 0.45 -32.95
CA GLN A 4 -9.71 1.48 -31.93
C GLN A 4 -8.70 2.53 -32.46
N PRO A 5 -8.97 3.84 -32.29
CA PRO A 5 -8.06 4.86 -32.78
C PRO A 5 -6.69 4.64 -32.14
N LYS A 6 -5.67 4.38 -32.97
CA LYS A 6 -4.26 4.32 -32.57
C LYS A 6 -3.94 5.60 -31.79
N GLY A 7 -3.75 5.49 -30.47
CA GLY A 7 -3.37 6.62 -29.61
C GLY A 7 -4.12 6.76 -28.27
N GLN A 8 -5.16 5.97 -27.99
CA GLN A 8 -5.84 6.02 -26.69
C GLN A 8 -5.00 5.37 -25.57
N LYS A 9 -4.98 6.03 -24.40
CA LYS A 9 -4.37 5.52 -23.17
C LYS A 9 -5.37 4.63 -22.42
N LEU A 10 -5.20 3.31 -22.50
CA LEU A 10 -6.09 2.36 -21.84
C LEU A 10 -5.41 1.66 -20.65
N LEU A 11 -6.12 1.59 -19.52
CA LEU A 11 -5.70 0.87 -18.33
C LEU A 11 -6.41 -0.49 -18.24
N GLY A 12 -5.65 -1.55 -18.03
CA GLY A 12 -6.17 -2.87 -17.67
C GLY A 12 -6.30 -3.04 -16.17
N ILE A 13 -7.44 -3.57 -15.69
CA ILE A 13 -7.63 -3.98 -14.30
C ILE A 13 -8.02 -5.46 -14.29
N ASN A 14 -7.13 -6.32 -13.78
CA ASN A 14 -7.44 -7.73 -13.59
C ASN A 14 -7.97 -7.98 -12.18
N GLY A 15 -9.24 -8.40 -12.08
CA GLY A 15 -9.93 -8.65 -10.82
C GLY A 15 -10.57 -7.40 -10.22
N LEU A 16 -11.88 -7.28 -10.37
CA LEU A 16 -12.66 -6.19 -9.77
C LEU A 16 -13.15 -6.52 -8.34
N GLY A 17 -12.23 -6.97 -7.50
CA GLY A 17 -12.46 -7.10 -6.06
C GLY A 17 -12.50 -5.73 -5.37
N ARG A 18 -12.21 -5.69 -4.07
CA ARG A 18 -12.19 -4.42 -3.31
C ARG A 18 -11.21 -3.40 -3.90
N ILE A 19 -9.93 -3.75 -4.03
CA ILE A 19 -8.91 -2.83 -4.54
C ILE A 19 -9.16 -2.47 -6.01
N GLY A 20 -9.51 -3.45 -6.85
CA GLY A 20 -9.82 -3.21 -8.26
C GLY A 20 -10.99 -2.25 -8.47
N LYS A 21 -12.07 -2.38 -7.69
CA LYS A 21 -13.21 -1.46 -7.73
C LYS A 21 -12.82 -0.04 -7.32
N LEU A 22 -12.10 0.09 -6.22
CA LEU A 22 -11.67 1.42 -5.75
C LEU A 22 -10.66 2.05 -6.72
N LEU A 23 -9.81 1.25 -7.37
CA LEU A 23 -8.91 1.72 -8.41
C LEU A 23 -9.68 2.23 -9.63
N LEU A 24 -10.70 1.49 -10.08
CA LEU A 24 -11.62 1.94 -11.13
C LEU A 24 -12.24 3.29 -10.78
N TRP A 25 -12.82 3.43 -9.58
CA TRP A 25 -13.46 4.67 -9.14
C TRP A 25 -12.47 5.82 -9.08
N ASN A 26 -11.27 5.58 -8.54
CA ASN A 26 -10.25 6.61 -8.43
C ASN A 26 -9.73 7.04 -9.81
N GLN A 27 -9.57 6.13 -10.75
CA GLN A 27 -9.15 6.47 -12.12
C GLN A 27 -10.22 7.23 -12.91
N ILE A 28 -11.51 6.91 -12.69
CA ILE A 28 -12.62 7.72 -13.21
C ILE A 28 -12.58 9.15 -12.64
N HIS A 29 -12.22 9.33 -11.37
CA HIS A 29 -12.05 10.65 -10.79
C HIS A 29 -10.82 11.39 -11.38
N LEU A 30 -9.68 10.70 -11.51
CA LEU A 30 -8.41 11.29 -11.93
C LEU A 30 -8.33 11.63 -13.42
N ARG A 31 -9.08 10.92 -14.28
CA ARG A 31 -9.11 11.15 -15.75
C ARG A 31 -7.75 11.06 -16.43
N HIS A 32 -6.86 10.22 -15.90
CA HIS A 32 -5.53 9.99 -16.49
C HIS A 32 -5.60 9.17 -17.78
N PHE A 33 -6.46 8.15 -17.80
CA PHE A 33 -6.65 7.24 -18.92
C PHE A 33 -7.91 7.62 -19.73
N ASP A 34 -7.88 7.35 -21.03
CA ASP A 34 -8.99 7.58 -21.95
C ASP A 34 -10.08 6.51 -21.82
N GLY A 35 -9.75 5.35 -21.24
CA GLY A 35 -10.67 4.24 -21.01
C GLY A 35 -10.06 3.13 -20.16
N ILE A 36 -10.91 2.21 -19.68
CA ILE A 36 -10.48 1.12 -18.79
C ILE A 36 -11.02 -0.22 -19.30
N VAL A 37 -10.18 -1.25 -19.27
CA VAL A 37 -10.56 -2.62 -19.60
C VAL A 37 -10.45 -3.47 -18.35
N ILE A 38 -11.57 -4.07 -17.93
CA ILE A 38 -11.66 -4.84 -16.69
C ILE A 38 -11.78 -6.32 -17.03
N ASN A 39 -10.93 -7.17 -16.46
CA ASN A 39 -11.15 -8.61 -16.51
C ASN A 39 -11.70 -9.15 -15.18
N PHE A 40 -12.85 -9.84 -15.24
CA PHE A 40 -13.40 -10.60 -14.11
C PHE A 40 -12.94 -12.07 -14.11
N GLY A 41 -12.50 -12.58 -15.26
CA GLY A 41 -12.13 -13.99 -15.47
C GLY A 41 -13.26 -15.00 -15.30
N ARG A 42 -14.50 -14.54 -15.16
CA ARG A 42 -15.70 -15.37 -15.18
C ARG A 42 -16.92 -14.48 -15.42
N GLU A 43 -18.04 -15.11 -15.78
CA GLU A 43 -19.33 -14.44 -15.76
C GLU A 43 -19.68 -14.01 -14.33
N VAL A 44 -20.29 -12.81 -14.25
CA VAL A 44 -20.69 -12.17 -13.00
C VAL A 44 -22.15 -11.79 -13.14
N GLY A 45 -22.94 -12.18 -12.13
CA GLY A 45 -24.38 -11.95 -12.14
C GLY A 45 -25.09 -12.72 -13.24
N LYS A 46 -26.36 -12.37 -13.45
CA LYS A 46 -27.25 -12.92 -14.47
C LYS A 46 -27.44 -11.96 -15.64
N SER A 47 -27.11 -10.68 -15.45
CA SER A 47 -27.39 -9.61 -16.39
C SER A 47 -26.27 -8.57 -16.41
N LEU A 48 -26.31 -7.67 -17.41
CA LEU A 48 -25.41 -6.51 -17.44
C LEU A 48 -25.70 -5.54 -16.29
N ASP A 49 -26.95 -5.48 -15.81
CA ASP A 49 -27.33 -4.66 -14.67
C ASP A 49 -26.67 -5.15 -13.36
N ASP A 50 -26.59 -6.47 -13.14
CA ASP A 50 -25.89 -7.05 -11.99
C ASP A 50 -24.41 -6.65 -11.97
N LEU A 51 -23.78 -6.60 -13.16
CA LEU A 51 -22.41 -6.16 -13.33
C LEU A 51 -22.25 -4.68 -12.96
N ILE A 52 -23.14 -3.83 -13.49
CA ILE A 52 -23.18 -2.39 -13.16
C ILE A 52 -23.37 -2.21 -11.66
N GLN A 53 -24.30 -2.94 -11.03
CA GLN A 53 -24.54 -2.88 -9.60
C GLN A 53 -23.29 -3.25 -8.77
N VAL A 54 -22.54 -4.28 -9.19
CA VAL A 54 -21.27 -4.64 -8.56
C VAL A 54 -20.24 -3.53 -8.69
N MET A 55 -20.16 -2.85 -9.85
CA MET A 55 -19.28 -1.70 -10.05
C MET A 55 -19.75 -0.46 -9.28
N GLU A 56 -21.05 -0.28 -9.08
CA GLU A 56 -21.64 0.92 -8.51
C GLU A 56 -21.59 0.94 -6.98
N MET A 57 -21.75 -0.20 -6.30
CA MET A 57 -22.02 -0.26 -4.86
C MET A 57 -20.81 -0.67 -4.02
N ASP A 58 -20.57 0.03 -2.91
CA ASP A 58 -19.61 -0.35 -1.87
C ASP A 58 -20.14 -0.04 -0.46
N SER A 59 -19.99 -0.96 0.49
CA SER A 59 -20.52 -0.79 1.85
C SER A 59 -19.67 0.13 2.74
N THR A 60 -18.41 0.37 2.38
CA THR A 60 -17.48 1.23 3.11
C THR A 60 -17.59 2.67 2.61
N TYR A 61 -17.56 2.86 1.29
CA TYR A 61 -17.49 4.20 0.66
C TYR A 61 -18.82 4.67 0.04
N GLY A 62 -19.88 3.88 0.16
CA GLY A 62 -21.16 4.16 -0.49
C GLY A 62 -21.15 3.76 -1.96
N SER A 63 -22.00 4.37 -2.78
CA SER A 63 -21.99 4.12 -4.23
C SER A 63 -21.02 5.04 -4.96
N ILE A 64 -20.64 4.71 -6.19
CA ILE A 64 -19.81 5.56 -7.05
C ILE A 64 -20.40 6.97 -7.21
N HIS A 65 -21.72 7.10 -7.16
CA HIS A 65 -22.40 8.40 -7.14
C HIS A 65 -21.99 9.24 -5.94
N LYS A 66 -22.03 8.66 -4.74
CA LYS A 66 -21.63 9.32 -3.49
C LYS A 66 -20.13 9.58 -3.46
N PHE A 67 -19.34 8.67 -4.00
CA PHE A 67 -17.90 8.81 -4.13
C PHE A 67 -17.52 10.02 -5.00
N LEU A 68 -18.11 10.17 -6.20
CA LEU A 68 -17.77 11.25 -7.13
C LEU A 68 -18.41 12.59 -6.76
N TYR A 69 -19.65 12.58 -6.24
CA TYR A 69 -20.46 13.79 -6.10
C TYR A 69 -20.91 14.09 -4.67
N GLY A 70 -20.51 13.27 -3.70
CA GLY A 70 -20.97 13.38 -2.32
C GLY A 70 -22.41 12.93 -2.13
N ILE A 71 -22.89 12.99 -0.89
CA ILE A 71 -24.20 12.45 -0.49
C ILE A 71 -25.37 13.26 -1.08
N VAL A 72 -25.18 14.57 -1.24
CA VAL A 72 -26.21 15.52 -1.71
C VAL A 72 -26.04 15.92 -3.19
N GLY A 73 -25.02 15.39 -3.85
CA GLY A 73 -24.72 15.72 -5.24
C GLY A 73 -25.61 14.99 -6.24
N LYS A 74 -25.30 15.21 -7.52
CA LYS A 74 -25.96 14.48 -8.62
C LYS A 74 -25.57 13.00 -8.61
N LYS A 75 -26.36 12.17 -9.27
CA LYS A 75 -25.94 10.80 -9.60
C LYS A 75 -24.90 10.84 -10.70
N ALA A 76 -23.97 9.90 -10.63
CA ALA A 76 -23.06 9.64 -11.73
C ALA A 76 -23.82 9.03 -12.91
N GLU A 77 -23.48 9.46 -14.12
CA GLU A 77 -24.02 8.93 -15.36
C GLU A 77 -23.36 7.59 -15.70
N ILE A 78 -24.18 6.57 -15.91
CA ILE A 78 -23.75 5.24 -16.35
C ILE A 78 -24.59 4.85 -17.56
N LYS A 79 -23.96 4.57 -18.69
CA LYS A 79 -24.63 4.17 -19.94
C LYS A 79 -24.11 2.83 -20.42
N VAL A 80 -25.02 1.98 -20.89
CA VAL A 80 -24.64 0.80 -21.68
C VAL A 80 -24.46 1.27 -23.12
N ILE A 81 -23.24 1.10 -23.66
CA ILE A 81 -22.91 1.52 -25.03
C ILE A 81 -23.20 0.39 -26.02
N ASP A 82 -22.92 -0.85 -25.62
CA ASP A 82 -23.22 -2.05 -26.39
C ASP A 82 -23.83 -3.10 -25.42
N PRO A 83 -25.05 -3.60 -25.67
CA PRO A 83 -25.64 -4.66 -24.84
C PRO A 83 -25.05 -6.05 -25.13
N GLU A 84 -24.54 -6.28 -26.34
CA GLU A 84 -24.03 -7.57 -26.81
C GLU A 84 -22.57 -7.77 -26.42
N LYS A 85 -21.80 -6.69 -26.39
CA LYS A 85 -20.46 -6.63 -25.79
C LYS A 85 -20.56 -5.82 -24.52
N PRO A 86 -20.16 -6.32 -23.34
CA PRO A 86 -20.31 -5.60 -22.06
C PRO A 86 -19.38 -4.36 -22.00
N VAL A 87 -19.78 -3.34 -22.76
CA VAL A 87 -19.11 -2.06 -22.95
C VAL A 87 -20.08 -1.01 -22.44
N LEU A 88 -19.61 -0.26 -21.46
CA LEU A 88 -20.37 0.76 -20.78
C LEU A 88 -19.53 2.03 -20.69
N GLU A 89 -20.17 3.11 -20.33
CA GLU A 89 -19.56 4.40 -20.11
C GLU A 89 -19.94 4.85 -18.70
N ILE A 90 -18.95 5.24 -17.90
CA ILE A 90 -19.17 5.86 -16.60
C ILE A 90 -18.63 7.28 -16.66
N GLU A 91 -19.52 8.26 -16.54
CA GLU A 91 -19.17 9.69 -16.59
C GLU A 91 -18.33 10.04 -17.84
N GLY A 92 -18.70 9.53 -19.01
CA GLY A 92 -17.95 9.75 -20.25
C GLY A 92 -16.66 8.94 -20.41
N MET A 93 -16.29 8.09 -19.43
CA MET A 93 -15.15 7.17 -19.56
C MET A 93 -15.63 5.81 -20.08
N PRO A 94 -15.16 5.35 -21.26
CA PRO A 94 -15.43 4.01 -21.78
C PRO A 94 -14.82 2.92 -20.88
N ILE A 95 -15.63 1.91 -20.57
CA ILE A 95 -15.27 0.75 -19.77
C ILE A 95 -15.63 -0.52 -20.55
N THR A 96 -14.63 -1.33 -20.90
CA THR A 96 -14.81 -2.64 -21.54
C THR A 96 -14.65 -3.75 -20.51
N VAL A 97 -15.52 -4.76 -20.54
CA VAL A 97 -15.52 -5.83 -19.52
C VAL A 97 -15.30 -7.23 -20.11
N LEU A 98 -14.19 -7.84 -19.74
CA LEU A 98 -13.82 -9.21 -20.10
C LEU A 98 -14.27 -10.19 -19.01
N ARG A 99 -14.82 -11.34 -19.40
CA ARG A 99 -15.54 -12.26 -18.48
C ARG A 99 -15.18 -13.73 -18.63
N THR A 100 -14.18 -14.10 -19.42
CA THR A 100 -13.93 -15.52 -19.75
C THR A 100 -12.55 -16.01 -19.33
N ALA A 101 -11.51 -15.19 -19.47
CA ALA A 101 -10.13 -15.59 -19.26
C ALA A 101 -9.71 -15.55 -17.78
N ARG A 102 -9.42 -16.74 -17.21
CA ARG A 102 -8.87 -16.88 -15.85
C ARG A 102 -7.35 -16.86 -15.79
N ASP A 103 -6.70 -17.40 -16.81
CA ASP A 103 -5.25 -17.36 -16.92
C ASP A 103 -4.86 -15.99 -17.50
N PRO A 104 -3.99 -15.22 -16.84
CA PRO A 104 -3.51 -13.93 -17.33
C PRO A 104 -3.03 -13.90 -18.79
N LYS A 105 -2.46 -15.01 -19.30
CA LYS A 105 -1.94 -15.09 -20.66
C LYS A 105 -3.04 -15.18 -21.74
N ASP A 106 -4.24 -15.60 -21.35
CA ASP A 106 -5.39 -15.78 -22.24
C ASP A 106 -6.29 -14.54 -22.26
N ILE A 107 -5.93 -13.47 -21.52
CA ILE A 107 -6.68 -12.22 -21.53
C ILE A 107 -6.21 -11.38 -22.72
N ASN A 108 -7.11 -10.93 -23.58
CA ASN A 108 -6.75 -10.26 -24.84
C ASN A 108 -6.28 -8.80 -24.68
N TRP A 109 -5.26 -8.52 -23.86
CA TRP A 109 -4.78 -7.15 -23.62
C TRP A 109 -4.31 -6.46 -24.92
N LEU A 110 -3.61 -7.19 -25.79
CA LEU A 110 -3.14 -6.64 -27.07
C LEU A 110 -4.28 -6.19 -27.98
N GLU A 111 -5.32 -7.02 -28.13
CA GLU A 111 -6.46 -6.71 -29.01
C GLU A 111 -7.28 -5.54 -28.46
N GLU A 112 -7.37 -5.44 -27.13
CA GLU A 112 -8.04 -4.35 -26.43
C GLU A 112 -7.21 -3.07 -26.33
N GLY A 113 -5.96 -3.07 -26.81
CA GLY A 113 -5.08 -1.90 -26.79
C GLY A 113 -4.50 -1.54 -25.40
N VAL A 114 -4.51 -2.47 -24.45
CA VAL A 114 -4.08 -2.25 -23.07
C VAL A 114 -2.56 -2.40 -22.94
N ARG A 115 -1.89 -1.32 -22.51
CA ARG A 115 -0.43 -1.31 -22.32
C ARG A 115 -0.01 -1.57 -20.87
N ILE A 116 -0.79 -1.11 -19.91
CA ILE A 116 -0.50 -1.23 -18.49
C ILE A 116 -1.64 -1.98 -17.83
N VAL A 117 -1.31 -3.01 -17.05
CA VAL A 117 -2.28 -3.82 -16.31
C VAL A 117 -1.98 -3.72 -14.83
N VAL A 118 -3.02 -3.53 -14.02
CA VAL A 118 -2.97 -3.71 -12.57
C VAL A 118 -3.64 -5.02 -12.20
N ASP A 119 -2.88 -5.95 -11.62
CA ASP A 119 -3.44 -7.19 -11.07
C ASP A 119 -3.90 -6.97 -9.63
N CYS A 120 -5.22 -7.00 -9.46
CA CYS A 120 -5.93 -6.84 -8.20
C CYS A 120 -6.54 -8.16 -7.70
N THR A 121 -6.13 -9.31 -8.27
CA THR A 121 -6.70 -10.62 -7.92
C THR A 121 -6.17 -11.16 -6.60
N GLY A 122 -4.92 -10.83 -6.26
CA GLY A 122 -4.20 -11.37 -5.11
C GLY A 122 -3.80 -12.85 -5.27
N ASN A 123 -4.03 -13.46 -6.45
CA ASN A 123 -3.74 -14.87 -6.70
C ASN A 123 -2.37 -15.07 -7.35
N PHE A 124 -1.86 -14.07 -8.08
CA PHE A 124 -0.61 -14.14 -8.83
C PHE A 124 0.43 -13.22 -8.19
N LEU A 125 1.20 -13.76 -7.25
CA LEU A 125 2.13 -12.98 -6.43
C LEU A 125 3.61 -13.32 -6.65
N ASP A 126 3.90 -14.44 -7.29
CA ASP A 126 5.28 -14.83 -7.58
C ASP A 126 5.70 -14.21 -8.93
N PRO A 127 6.66 -13.27 -8.94
CA PRO A 127 7.06 -12.60 -10.16
C PRO A 127 7.95 -13.46 -11.06
N ASN A 128 8.38 -14.64 -10.62
CA ASN A 128 9.34 -15.50 -11.33
C ASN A 128 8.67 -16.72 -12.01
N ILE A 129 7.36 -16.92 -11.84
CA ILE A 129 6.66 -17.99 -12.55
C ILE A 129 6.52 -17.61 -14.03
N SER A 130 7.07 -18.47 -14.90
CA SER A 130 6.94 -18.34 -16.36
C SER A 130 5.56 -18.82 -16.84
N PRO A 131 4.93 -18.12 -17.79
CA PRO A 131 3.63 -18.52 -18.38
C PRO A 131 3.71 -19.85 -19.15
N GLU A 132 4.90 -20.28 -19.55
CA GLU A 132 5.13 -21.55 -20.27
C GLU A 132 4.92 -22.79 -19.37
N LYS A 133 5.00 -22.62 -18.05
CA LYS A 133 4.82 -23.72 -17.08
C LYS A 133 3.38 -24.21 -16.95
N GLY A 134 2.43 -23.63 -17.71
CA GLY A 134 1.02 -24.01 -17.71
C GLY A 134 0.28 -23.65 -16.41
N VAL A 135 0.88 -22.83 -15.55
CA VAL A 135 0.29 -22.34 -14.30
C VAL A 135 -0.02 -20.85 -14.46
N PRO A 136 -1.27 -20.41 -14.19
CA PRO A 136 -1.62 -18.99 -14.21
C PRO A 136 -0.68 -18.15 -13.34
N CYS A 137 -0.13 -17.08 -13.91
CA CYS A 137 0.92 -16.29 -13.27
C CYS A 137 0.92 -14.83 -13.73
N LEU A 138 1.59 -13.97 -12.96
CA LEU A 138 1.65 -12.53 -13.19
C LEU A 138 2.29 -12.18 -14.55
N ARG A 139 3.31 -12.94 -14.97
CA ARG A 139 3.96 -12.82 -16.29
C ARG A 139 3.05 -13.15 -17.47
N GLY A 140 1.93 -13.84 -17.24
CA GLY A 140 0.96 -14.10 -18.30
C GLY A 140 0.39 -12.82 -18.90
N HIS A 141 0.22 -11.76 -18.09
CA HIS A 141 -0.21 -10.46 -18.61
C HIS A 141 0.74 -9.89 -19.68
N LEU A 142 2.06 -10.08 -19.52
CA LEU A 142 3.05 -9.68 -20.52
C LEU A 142 2.91 -10.53 -21.80
N ALA A 143 2.72 -11.85 -21.66
CA ALA A 143 2.49 -12.75 -22.79
C ALA A 143 1.20 -12.42 -23.56
N ALA A 144 0.20 -11.89 -22.87
CA ALA A 144 -1.05 -11.39 -23.43
C ALA A 144 -0.95 -10.01 -24.10
N GLY A 145 0.24 -9.37 -24.06
CA GLY A 145 0.54 -8.14 -24.78
C GLY A 145 0.58 -6.86 -23.94
N ALA A 146 0.42 -6.94 -22.62
CA ALA A 146 0.70 -5.79 -21.75
C ALA A 146 2.21 -5.50 -21.74
N LEU A 147 2.59 -4.22 -21.67
CA LEU A 147 3.99 -3.80 -21.57
C LEU A 147 4.48 -3.78 -20.12
N LYS A 148 3.59 -3.39 -19.19
CA LYS A 148 3.87 -3.27 -17.75
C LYS A 148 2.76 -3.91 -16.94
N VAL A 149 3.16 -4.57 -15.86
CA VAL A 149 2.24 -5.24 -14.93
C VAL A 149 2.52 -4.74 -13.52
N ILE A 150 1.49 -4.20 -12.86
CA ILE A 150 1.56 -3.72 -11.48
C ILE A 150 0.73 -4.67 -10.62
N CYS A 151 1.37 -5.45 -9.77
CA CYS A 151 0.71 -6.26 -8.76
C CYS A 151 0.28 -5.36 -7.59
N SER A 152 -1.02 -5.37 -7.26
CA SER A 152 -1.56 -4.60 -6.14
C SER A 152 -1.28 -5.27 -4.78
N ALA A 153 -0.17 -5.99 -4.63
CA ALA A 153 0.24 -6.65 -3.39
C ALA A 153 1.76 -6.90 -3.40
N PRO A 154 2.37 -7.19 -2.22
CA PRO A 154 3.76 -7.60 -2.16
C PRO A 154 3.97 -8.90 -2.92
N PHE A 155 5.12 -9.02 -3.61
CA PHE A 155 5.54 -10.29 -4.17
C PHE A 155 5.67 -11.36 -3.10
N LYS A 156 5.30 -12.59 -3.46
CA LYS A 156 5.43 -13.78 -2.62
C LYS A 156 5.85 -14.95 -3.46
N SER A 157 6.94 -15.61 -3.06
CA SER A 157 7.34 -16.90 -3.63
C SER A 157 7.15 -18.02 -2.62
N LYS A 158 6.93 -19.23 -3.12
CA LYS A 158 6.99 -20.47 -2.32
C LYS A 158 8.43 -20.95 -2.11
N ALA A 159 9.39 -20.42 -2.87
CA ALA A 159 10.80 -20.72 -2.68
C ALA A 159 11.30 -20.16 -1.33
N ALA A 160 12.28 -20.84 -0.73
CA ALA A 160 12.87 -20.40 0.54
C ALA A 160 13.57 -19.04 0.42
N VAL A 161 14.12 -18.75 -0.76
CA VAL A 161 14.69 -17.47 -1.15
C VAL A 161 14.02 -17.06 -2.46
N MET A 162 13.48 -15.85 -2.50
CA MET A 162 12.96 -15.29 -3.75
C MET A 162 14.14 -14.91 -4.62
N GLU A 163 14.23 -15.51 -5.80
CA GLU A 163 15.23 -15.13 -6.80
C GLU A 163 15.07 -13.66 -7.15
N ASP A 164 16.17 -12.91 -7.07
CA ASP A 164 16.21 -11.54 -7.54
C ASP A 164 16.13 -11.55 -9.06
N ASN A 165 15.18 -10.81 -9.61
CA ASN A 165 14.95 -10.74 -11.03
C ASN A 165 15.05 -9.30 -11.49
N PRO A 166 16.01 -8.97 -12.37
CA PRO A 166 16.29 -7.59 -12.72
C PRO A 166 15.11 -6.86 -13.35
N ASP A 167 14.14 -7.57 -13.95
CA ASP A 167 12.96 -6.91 -14.54
C ASP A 167 11.84 -6.62 -13.53
N THR A 168 12.05 -6.93 -12.25
CA THR A 168 11.08 -6.75 -11.17
C THR A 168 11.51 -5.66 -10.21
N ILE A 169 10.54 -4.94 -9.64
CA ILE A 169 10.81 -3.93 -8.60
C ILE A 169 9.61 -3.80 -7.64
N THR A 170 9.88 -3.54 -6.36
CA THR A 170 8.83 -3.11 -5.42
C THR A 170 8.91 -1.59 -5.25
N MET A 171 7.78 -0.90 -5.43
CA MET A 171 7.73 0.56 -5.38
C MET A 171 6.60 1.08 -4.51
N ILE A 172 6.89 2.19 -3.83
CA ILE A 172 5.91 3.04 -3.14
C ILE A 172 6.07 4.45 -3.70
N TYR A 173 4.97 5.01 -4.19
CA TYR A 173 4.93 6.37 -4.71
C TYR A 173 5.32 7.39 -3.63
N GLY A 174 6.19 8.35 -3.96
CA GLY A 174 6.76 9.30 -3.00
C GLY A 174 7.88 8.78 -2.09
N ILE A 175 8.24 7.48 -2.19
CA ILE A 175 9.38 6.88 -1.46
C ILE A 175 10.51 6.55 -2.43
N ASN A 176 10.31 5.58 -3.33
CA ASN A 176 11.33 5.08 -4.25
C ASN A 176 10.86 4.97 -5.71
N HIS A 177 9.68 5.51 -6.05
CA HIS A 177 9.16 5.54 -7.43
C HIS A 177 10.13 6.14 -8.47
N LEU A 178 11.01 7.05 -8.08
CA LEU A 178 12.05 7.61 -8.97
C LEU A 178 13.11 6.59 -9.40
N ASN A 179 13.19 5.43 -8.74
CA ASN A 179 14.07 4.33 -9.12
C ASN A 179 13.49 3.50 -10.28
N TYR A 180 12.31 3.85 -10.79
CA TYR A 180 11.70 3.18 -11.93
C TYR A 180 12.52 3.40 -13.20
N ASP A 181 12.95 2.29 -13.82
CA ASP A 181 13.56 2.28 -15.14
C ASP A 181 12.57 1.62 -16.13
N PRO A 182 12.00 2.38 -17.09
CA PRO A 182 11.01 1.85 -18.02
C PRO A 182 11.59 0.85 -19.03
N GLN A 183 12.91 0.79 -19.24
CA GLN A 183 13.52 -0.21 -20.12
C GLN A 183 13.76 -1.54 -19.41
N LYS A 184 13.87 -1.51 -18.08
CA LYS A 184 14.21 -2.67 -17.26
C LYS A 184 13.01 -3.21 -16.50
N HIS A 185 12.26 -2.37 -15.80
CA HIS A 185 11.23 -2.81 -14.86
C HIS A 185 9.89 -3.03 -15.58
N HIS A 186 9.49 -4.30 -15.73
CA HIS A 186 8.26 -4.74 -16.39
C HIS A 186 7.19 -5.25 -15.42
N ILE A 187 7.62 -5.77 -14.27
CA ILE A 187 6.73 -6.30 -13.24
C ILE A 187 6.98 -5.55 -11.93
N ILE A 188 5.96 -4.85 -11.48
CA ILE A 188 6.05 -3.94 -10.35
C ILE A 188 5.17 -4.48 -9.22
N SER A 189 5.69 -4.54 -8.00
CA SER A 189 4.89 -4.73 -6.80
C SER A 189 4.60 -3.36 -6.19
N ALA A 190 3.32 -3.03 -5.99
CA ALA A 190 2.90 -1.81 -5.30
C ALA A 190 2.94 -1.94 -3.77
N ALA A 191 3.73 -2.90 -3.26
CA ALA A 191 3.88 -3.20 -1.85
C ALA A 191 2.53 -3.49 -1.15
N SER A 192 2.41 -3.12 0.14
CA SER A 192 1.17 -3.29 0.91
C SER A 192 0.75 -1.96 1.54
N CYS A 193 -0.53 -1.84 1.90
CA CYS A 193 -1.07 -0.67 2.59
C CYS A 193 -0.27 -0.27 3.84
N THR A 194 0.11 -1.23 4.68
CA THR A 194 0.92 -0.95 5.89
C THR A 194 2.35 -0.54 5.53
N THR A 195 2.98 -1.15 4.51
CA THR A 195 4.33 -0.74 4.06
C THR A 195 4.30 0.68 3.52
N THR A 196 3.27 1.03 2.74
CA THR A 196 3.04 2.39 2.25
C THR A 196 2.96 3.38 3.40
N GLY A 197 1.99 3.22 4.31
CA GLY A 197 1.83 4.16 5.44
C GLY A 197 3.11 4.27 6.30
N LEU A 198 3.75 3.15 6.61
CA LEU A 198 4.96 3.12 7.44
C LEU A 198 6.18 3.75 6.76
N ALA A 199 6.37 3.54 5.46
CA ALA A 199 7.47 4.16 4.71
C ALA A 199 7.34 5.69 4.75
N HIS A 200 6.13 6.21 4.62
CA HIS A 200 5.85 7.64 4.75
C HIS A 200 6.02 8.18 6.17
N MET A 201 5.85 7.35 7.22
CA MET A 201 6.21 7.75 8.59
C MET A 201 7.72 7.77 8.82
N ILE A 202 8.46 6.79 8.30
CA ILE A 202 9.89 6.65 8.58
C ILE A 202 10.74 7.63 7.77
N LYS A 203 10.38 7.89 6.51
CA LYS A 203 11.19 8.73 5.61
C LYS A 203 11.54 10.11 6.20
N PRO A 204 10.59 10.90 6.74
CA PRO A 204 10.92 12.18 7.39
C PRO A 204 11.91 12.06 8.56
N LEU A 205 11.80 10.98 9.35
CA LEU A 205 12.71 10.74 10.48
C LEU A 205 14.12 10.41 10.01
N LEU A 206 14.26 9.63 8.94
CA LEU A 206 15.57 9.28 8.36
C LEU A 206 16.24 10.44 7.65
N GLU A 207 15.46 11.34 7.04
CA GLU A 207 15.98 12.50 6.30
C GLU A 207 16.39 13.64 7.23
N HIS A 208 15.87 13.67 8.46
CA HIS A 208 16.20 14.72 9.42
C HIS A 208 17.44 14.36 10.26
N LYS A 209 18.42 15.26 10.29
CA LYS A 209 19.76 15.04 10.86
C LYS A 209 19.74 14.50 12.30
N GLU A 210 18.91 15.07 13.16
CA GLU A 210 18.82 14.73 14.58
C GLU A 210 18.15 13.37 14.83
N THR A 211 17.38 12.85 13.86
CA THR A 211 16.63 11.59 14.01
C THR A 211 17.09 10.49 13.04
N ALA A 212 18.00 10.80 12.12
CA ALA A 212 18.51 9.87 11.12
C ALA A 212 19.19 8.64 11.73
N SER A 213 19.79 8.78 12.92
CA SER A 213 20.43 7.70 13.66
C SER A 213 19.43 6.94 14.56
N ILE A 214 18.56 6.15 13.92
CA ILE A 214 17.64 5.24 14.59
C ILE A 214 18.42 4.01 15.09
N MET A 215 18.29 3.71 16.39
CA MET A 215 18.87 2.50 17.00
C MET A 215 18.02 1.27 16.71
N THR A 216 16.74 1.36 17.08
CA THR A 216 15.76 0.29 16.93
C THR A 216 14.40 0.90 16.66
N ALA A 217 13.56 0.15 15.97
CA ALA A 217 12.17 0.50 15.79
C ALA A 217 11.30 -0.75 15.98
N SER A 218 10.14 -0.56 16.59
CA SER A 218 9.10 -1.59 16.64
C SER A 218 7.77 -0.98 16.29
N MET A 219 6.92 -1.75 15.61
CA MET A 219 5.61 -1.27 15.25
C MET A 219 4.55 -2.34 15.35
N SER A 220 3.35 -1.92 15.72
CA SER A 220 2.15 -2.72 15.66
C SER A 220 1.15 -2.00 14.78
N THR A 221 0.57 -2.69 13.80
CA THR A 221 -0.60 -2.14 13.09
C THR A 221 -1.89 -2.68 13.68
N ILE A 222 -2.73 -1.79 14.21
CA ILE A 222 -4.12 -2.09 14.52
C ILE A 222 -4.89 -1.96 13.21
N HIS A 223 -5.22 -3.09 12.62
CA HIS A 223 -5.62 -3.16 11.23
C HIS A 223 -7.09 -3.58 11.08
N ALA A 224 -7.83 -2.87 10.24
CA ALA A 224 -9.17 -3.25 9.84
C ALA A 224 -9.24 -4.65 9.23
N ALA A 225 -10.46 -5.21 9.22
CA ALA A 225 -10.76 -6.50 8.63
C ALA A 225 -10.42 -6.53 7.13
N THR A 226 -10.05 -7.70 6.63
CA THR A 226 -9.80 -7.93 5.19
C THR A 226 -10.47 -9.21 4.72
N ASN A 227 -10.63 -9.36 3.39
CA ASN A 227 -11.20 -10.55 2.76
C ASN A 227 -10.42 -11.86 3.01
N SER A 228 -9.22 -11.78 3.58
CA SER A 228 -8.42 -12.95 3.95
C SER A 228 -8.84 -13.59 5.28
N GLN A 229 -9.74 -12.95 6.03
CA GLN A 229 -10.26 -13.41 7.31
C GLN A 229 -11.64 -14.06 7.14
N SER A 230 -11.97 -14.98 8.04
CA SER A 230 -13.25 -15.67 8.02
C SER A 230 -14.36 -14.84 8.71
N ILE A 231 -15.55 -14.81 8.10
CA ILE A 231 -16.73 -14.18 8.72
C ILE A 231 -17.14 -14.94 9.98
N LEU A 232 -17.19 -16.27 9.87
CA LEU A 232 -17.45 -17.21 10.97
C LEU A 232 -16.28 -18.18 11.08
N ASP A 233 -16.19 -18.91 12.19
CA ASP A 233 -15.16 -19.92 12.38
C ASP A 233 -15.16 -20.94 11.22
N SER A 234 -13.99 -21.15 10.60
CA SER A 234 -13.83 -22.02 9.43
C SER A 234 -12.71 -23.05 9.64
N VAL A 235 -12.69 -24.08 8.80
CA VAL A 235 -11.61 -25.09 8.81
C VAL A 235 -10.36 -24.50 8.15
N PRO A 236 -9.16 -24.61 8.75
CA PRO A 236 -7.92 -24.18 8.13
C PRO A 236 -7.62 -24.99 6.88
N LYS A 237 -6.99 -24.35 5.88
CA LYS A 237 -6.42 -25.08 4.75
C LYS A 237 -5.26 -25.97 5.22
N ALA A 238 -5.02 -27.08 4.51
CA ALA A 238 -3.86 -27.91 4.76
C ALA A 238 -2.56 -27.06 4.71
N GLY A 239 -1.69 -27.24 5.70
CA GLY A 239 -0.44 -26.48 5.82
C GLY A 239 -0.58 -25.04 6.33
N ALA A 240 -1.75 -24.63 6.84
CA ALA A 240 -1.91 -23.33 7.46
C ALA A 240 -1.01 -23.18 8.71
N SER A 241 -0.18 -22.14 8.72
CA SER A 241 0.70 -21.83 9.85
C SER A 241 0.07 -20.90 10.90
N ASP A 242 -1.01 -20.20 10.56
CA ASP A 242 -1.72 -19.28 11.46
C ASP A 242 -3.20 -19.66 11.55
N LEU A 243 -3.53 -20.46 12.57
CA LEU A 243 -4.91 -20.94 12.80
C LEU A 243 -5.86 -19.83 13.25
N ARG A 244 -5.35 -18.70 13.75
CA ARG A 244 -6.20 -17.61 14.22
C ARG A 244 -6.98 -16.95 13.08
N LYS A 245 -6.45 -17.04 11.84
CA LYS A 245 -7.12 -16.52 10.63
C LYS A 245 -8.42 -17.22 10.29
N THR A 246 -8.67 -18.40 10.87
CA THR A 246 -9.92 -19.12 10.67
C THR A 246 -10.99 -18.75 11.68
N ARG A 247 -10.69 -17.92 12.67
CA ARG A 247 -11.66 -17.45 13.67
C ARG A 247 -12.45 -16.25 13.12
N SER A 248 -13.69 -16.10 13.58
CA SER A 248 -14.59 -15.02 13.17
C SER A 248 -13.97 -13.63 13.36
N VAL A 249 -14.02 -12.81 12.32
CA VAL A 249 -13.51 -11.43 12.34
C VAL A 249 -14.39 -10.46 13.13
N LEU A 250 -15.67 -10.78 13.33
CA LEU A 250 -16.67 -9.86 13.89
C LEU A 250 -16.55 -9.61 15.39
N ASN A 251 -15.92 -10.53 16.13
CA ASN A 251 -15.91 -10.53 17.60
C ASN A 251 -14.55 -10.89 18.20
N ASN A 252 -13.47 -10.81 17.42
CA ASN A 252 -12.12 -11.13 17.88
C ASN A 252 -11.13 -9.99 17.61
N ILE A 253 -10.13 -9.91 18.49
CA ILE A 253 -8.87 -9.21 18.24
C ILE A 253 -7.85 -10.27 17.83
N ILE A 254 -7.41 -10.24 16.57
CA ILE A 254 -6.61 -11.34 15.98
C ILE A 254 -5.18 -10.88 15.73
N LEU A 255 -4.25 -11.41 16.52
CA LEU A 255 -2.81 -11.22 16.28
C LEU A 255 -2.40 -11.92 14.98
N SER A 256 -1.52 -11.29 14.20
CA SER A 256 -0.90 -11.90 13.02
C SER A 256 0.49 -11.32 12.76
N THR A 257 1.29 -12.05 12.00
CA THR A 257 2.59 -11.56 11.55
C THR A 257 2.42 -10.63 10.35
N THR A 258 3.35 -9.70 10.21
CA THR A 258 3.41 -8.79 9.05
C THR A 258 4.78 -8.91 8.37
N GLY A 259 4.79 -8.82 7.05
CA GLY A 259 6.02 -8.81 6.24
C GLY A 259 6.61 -7.41 6.06
N VAL A 260 6.15 -6.43 6.85
CA VAL A 260 6.45 -5.01 6.59
C VAL A 260 7.95 -4.71 6.65
N SER A 261 8.71 -5.30 7.59
CA SER A 261 10.14 -5.02 7.75
C SER A 261 10.92 -5.39 6.49
N LYS A 262 10.70 -6.61 5.97
CA LYS A 262 11.33 -7.08 4.73
C LYS A 262 10.95 -6.23 3.53
N ALA A 263 9.69 -5.78 3.47
CA ALA A 263 9.22 -4.92 2.38
C ALA A 263 9.83 -3.51 2.46
N LEU A 264 10.02 -2.95 3.67
CA LEU A 264 10.68 -1.68 3.87
C LEU A 264 12.14 -1.71 3.40
N GLU A 265 12.88 -2.78 3.70
CA GLU A 265 14.27 -2.94 3.25
C GLU A 265 14.43 -2.91 1.72
N LEU A 266 13.37 -3.27 0.97
CA LEU A 266 13.37 -3.22 -0.50
C LEU A 266 13.18 -1.80 -1.04
N VAL A 267 12.45 -0.94 -0.31
CA VAL A 267 12.12 0.42 -0.75
C VAL A 267 12.99 1.49 -0.08
N MET A 268 13.58 1.19 1.06
CA MET A 268 14.40 2.06 1.92
C MET A 268 15.56 1.23 2.49
N PRO A 269 16.65 1.02 1.71
CA PRO A 269 17.74 0.12 2.09
C PRO A 269 18.42 0.43 3.43
N GLU A 270 18.37 1.68 3.89
CA GLU A 270 18.88 2.16 5.16
C GLU A 270 18.26 1.40 6.36
N ILE A 271 17.04 0.89 6.19
CA ILE A 271 16.31 0.12 7.21
C ILE A 271 17.02 -1.18 7.60
N LYS A 272 17.86 -1.75 6.72
CA LYS A 272 18.62 -2.98 7.00
C LYS A 272 19.56 -2.84 8.21
N ASN A 273 19.98 -1.62 8.52
CA ASN A 273 20.88 -1.32 9.63
C ASN A 273 20.12 -1.05 10.94
N ILE A 274 18.78 -1.07 10.91
CA ILE A 274 17.94 -0.77 12.07
C ILE A 274 17.32 -2.07 12.57
N GLY A 275 17.46 -2.37 13.86
CA GLY A 275 16.74 -3.48 14.48
C GLY A 275 15.23 -3.22 14.44
N PHE A 276 14.53 -3.84 13.47
CA PHE A 276 13.11 -3.58 13.19
C PHE A 276 12.20 -4.76 13.53
N MET A 277 11.23 -4.55 14.43
CA MET A 277 10.19 -5.52 14.76
C MET A 277 8.82 -5.03 14.28
N ALA A 278 7.99 -5.94 13.78
CA ALA A 278 6.67 -5.58 13.28
C ALA A 278 5.64 -6.68 13.54
N ASP A 279 4.45 -6.28 14.01
CA ASP A 279 3.30 -7.16 14.15
C ASP A 279 1.99 -6.48 13.71
N SER A 280 0.93 -7.28 13.63
CA SER A 280 -0.40 -6.82 13.25
C SER A 280 -1.44 -7.36 14.22
N VAL A 281 -2.40 -6.51 14.55
CA VAL A 281 -3.56 -6.80 15.38
C VAL A 281 -4.79 -6.48 14.56
N ARG A 282 -5.56 -7.48 14.16
CA ARG A 282 -6.81 -7.28 13.40
C ARG A 282 -7.97 -7.00 14.34
N ILE A 283 -8.79 -6.02 14.01
CA ILE A 283 -9.96 -5.61 14.79
C ILE A 283 -11.22 -5.58 13.91
N PRO A 284 -12.44 -5.66 14.50
CA PRO A 284 -13.71 -5.66 13.77
C PRO A 284 -14.11 -4.26 13.25
N THR A 285 -13.26 -3.66 12.42
CA THR A 285 -13.55 -2.41 11.67
C THR A 285 -13.47 -2.68 10.17
N ASN A 286 -14.25 -1.94 9.38
CA ASN A 286 -14.41 -2.19 7.94
C ASN A 286 -13.26 -1.61 7.09
N THR A 287 -12.73 -0.46 7.47
CA THR A 287 -11.53 0.15 6.91
C THR A 287 -10.87 1.07 7.96
N VAL A 288 -9.78 1.73 7.57
CA VAL A 288 -8.88 2.51 8.40
C VAL A 288 -8.16 1.67 9.43
N SER A 289 -6.85 1.85 9.42
CA SER A 289 -5.92 1.17 10.28
C SER A 289 -4.98 2.20 10.92
N LEU A 290 -4.35 1.80 12.01
CA LEU A 290 -3.44 2.63 12.78
C LEU A 290 -2.09 1.94 12.86
N ILE A 291 -1.02 2.67 12.61
CA ILE A 291 0.36 2.28 12.93
C ILE A 291 0.70 2.90 14.28
N ASN A 292 1.10 2.06 15.23
CA ASN A 292 1.75 2.46 16.46
C ASN A 292 3.24 2.21 16.29
N LEU A 293 4.01 3.25 15.96
CA LEU A 293 5.43 3.21 15.70
C LEU A 293 6.20 3.64 16.95
N ASN A 294 7.09 2.78 17.43
CA ASN A 294 7.98 3.04 18.54
C ASN A 294 9.40 3.09 17.99
N VAL A 295 10.10 4.20 18.20
CA VAL A 295 11.45 4.43 17.64
C VAL A 295 12.38 4.83 18.76
N THR A 296 13.55 4.24 18.79
CA THR A 296 14.61 4.59 19.73
C THR A 296 15.73 5.27 18.98
N PHE A 297 16.09 6.48 19.39
CA PHE A 297 17.12 7.30 18.76
C PHE A 297 18.33 7.46 19.68
N HIS A 298 19.51 7.58 19.06
CA HIS A 298 20.62 8.24 19.73
C HIS A 298 20.25 9.71 19.93
N ALA A 299 20.25 10.17 21.19
CA ALA A 299 20.00 11.56 21.51
C ALA A 299 21.32 12.25 21.86
N GLU A 300 21.31 13.58 21.82
CA GLU A 300 22.37 14.43 22.37
C GLU A 300 21.74 15.37 23.41
N LEU A 301 22.56 15.85 24.34
CA LEU A 301 22.12 16.91 25.24
C LEU A 301 22.52 18.27 24.68
N ASN A 302 21.61 19.24 24.74
CA ASN A 302 21.94 20.63 24.46
C ASN A 302 22.73 21.26 25.61
N GLU A 303 23.13 22.52 25.45
CA GLU A 303 23.90 23.29 26.45
C GLU A 303 23.23 23.38 27.83
N LEU A 304 21.91 23.19 27.88
CA LEU A 304 21.10 23.19 29.11
C LEU A 304 20.93 21.78 29.71
N GLY A 305 21.62 20.78 29.18
CA GLY A 305 21.53 19.39 29.63
C GLY A 305 20.21 18.69 29.25
N GLN A 306 19.45 19.23 28.30
CA GLN A 306 18.17 18.67 27.86
C GLN A 306 18.33 17.87 26.55
N PRO A 307 17.57 16.78 26.34
CA PRO A 307 17.63 16.01 25.12
C PRO A 307 17.22 16.85 23.90
N ASN A 308 17.99 16.75 22.81
CA ASN A 308 17.69 17.39 21.54
C ASN A 308 16.42 16.82 20.87
N ILE A 309 16.19 15.51 20.99
CA ILE A 309 15.00 14.84 20.45
C ILE A 309 13.86 14.97 21.44
N THR A 310 12.86 15.78 21.06
CA THR A 310 11.68 16.08 21.86
C THR A 310 10.41 15.82 21.06
N ARG A 311 9.26 15.70 21.74
CA ARG A 311 7.94 15.67 21.07
C ARG A 311 7.78 16.81 20.06
N LYS A 312 8.19 18.03 20.44
CA LYS A 312 8.12 19.21 19.57
C LYS A 312 8.96 19.00 18.30
N LEU A 313 10.20 18.53 18.43
CA LEU A 313 11.05 18.25 17.27
C LEU A 313 10.40 17.21 16.34
N ILE A 314 9.93 16.09 16.88
CA ILE A 314 9.28 15.04 16.08
C ILE A 314 8.05 15.58 15.36
N ASN A 315 7.22 16.35 16.05
CA ASN A 315 6.04 16.98 15.45
C ASN A 315 6.42 17.99 14.37
N ASP A 316 7.46 18.81 14.59
CA ASP A 316 7.95 19.79 13.61
C ASP A 316 8.49 19.09 12.34
N ILE A 317 9.20 17.96 12.48
CA ILE A 317 9.67 17.14 11.34
C ILE A 317 8.49 16.70 10.47
N TYR A 318 7.44 16.14 11.08
CA TYR A 318 6.28 15.67 10.32
C TYR A 318 5.48 16.81 9.71
N LYS A 319 5.36 17.93 10.43
CA LYS A 319 4.69 19.13 9.90
C LYS A 319 5.41 19.66 8.67
N GLN A 320 6.74 19.80 8.73
CA GLN A 320 7.56 20.23 7.59
C GLN A 320 7.49 19.25 6.42
N ALA A 321 7.49 17.94 6.70
CA ALA A 321 7.33 16.93 5.66
C ALA A 321 5.97 17.05 4.96
N ALA A 322 4.89 17.23 5.72
CA ALA A 322 3.52 17.40 5.21
C ALA A 322 3.38 18.66 4.35
N GLU A 323 4.02 19.76 4.74
CA GLU A 323 3.99 21.04 4.02
C GLU A 323 4.96 21.08 2.82
N GLY A 324 5.95 20.19 2.78
CA GLY A 324 7.01 20.16 1.78
C GLY A 324 7.04 18.88 0.94
N PRO A 325 8.10 18.05 1.05
CA PRO A 325 8.37 16.96 0.10
C PRO A 325 7.33 15.82 0.13
N GLN A 326 6.52 15.73 1.18
CA GLN A 326 5.48 14.71 1.34
C GLN A 326 4.06 15.29 1.21
N ASN A 327 3.91 16.50 0.67
CA ASN A 327 2.61 17.13 0.46
C ASN A 327 1.68 16.24 -0.39
N GLY A 328 0.46 16.03 0.09
CA GLY A 328 -0.54 15.15 -0.50
C GLY A 328 -0.27 13.64 -0.32
N LEU A 329 0.76 13.26 0.45
CA LEU A 329 1.04 11.87 0.83
C LEU A 329 1.10 11.70 2.36
N LEU A 330 1.69 12.66 3.06
CA LEU A 330 1.68 12.73 4.52
C LEU A 330 0.83 13.92 4.93
N MET A 331 -0.13 13.66 5.83
CA MET A 331 -0.87 14.70 6.52
C MET A 331 -0.48 14.76 7.99
N TYR A 332 -0.53 15.96 8.55
CA TYR A 332 -0.22 16.22 9.95
C TYR A 332 -1.44 16.82 10.64
N THR A 333 -1.80 16.30 11.82
CA THR A 333 -2.94 16.80 12.60
C THR A 333 -2.64 16.79 14.10
N GLU A 334 -3.08 17.84 14.79
CA GLU A 334 -3.10 17.93 16.25
C GLU A 334 -4.50 17.71 16.85
N ARG A 335 -5.49 17.41 15.99
CA ARG A 335 -6.85 17.04 16.42
C ARG A 335 -6.87 15.62 16.95
N GLN A 336 -7.74 15.35 17.92
CA GLN A 336 -7.97 14.01 18.46
C GLN A 336 -8.90 13.21 17.54
N ASN A 337 -8.33 12.41 16.63
CA ASN A 337 -9.12 11.66 15.64
C ASN A 337 -9.48 10.24 16.10
N VAL A 338 -10.54 9.69 15.53
CA VAL A 338 -10.85 8.26 15.56
C VAL A 338 -10.81 7.66 14.15
N SER A 339 -10.89 6.33 14.03
CA SER A 339 -10.75 5.66 12.72
C SER A 339 -11.78 6.12 11.69
N ALA A 340 -13.01 6.40 12.11
CA ALA A 340 -14.09 6.84 11.21
C ALA A 340 -13.79 8.19 10.54
N ASP A 341 -13.08 9.09 11.21
CA ASP A 341 -12.73 10.42 10.68
C ASP A 341 -11.76 10.33 9.50
N MET A 342 -11.01 9.22 9.42
CA MET A 342 -9.95 9.01 8.42
C MET A 342 -10.45 8.28 7.16
N ILE A 343 -11.71 7.83 7.12
CA ILE A 343 -12.26 7.11 5.97
C ILE A 343 -12.23 8.03 4.74
N GLY A 344 -11.62 7.57 3.64
CA GLY A 344 -11.52 8.36 2.40
C GLY A 344 -10.55 9.54 2.49
N THR A 345 -9.74 9.63 3.55
CA THR A 345 -8.71 10.67 3.68
C THR A 345 -7.55 10.38 2.73
N MET A 346 -7.37 11.23 1.71
CA MET A 346 -6.41 11.04 0.61
C MET A 346 -4.97 11.35 1.02
N ALA A 347 -4.36 10.46 1.80
CA ALA A 347 -2.95 10.46 2.15
C ALA A 347 -2.46 9.03 2.37
N ALA A 348 -1.18 8.79 2.10
CA ALA A 348 -0.50 7.57 2.49
C ALA A 348 -0.56 7.35 4.01
N VAL A 349 -0.39 8.42 4.80
CA VAL A 349 -0.52 8.41 6.25
C VAL A 349 -0.93 9.77 6.81
N VAL A 350 -1.70 9.75 7.90
CA VAL A 350 -2.05 10.93 8.71
C VAL A 350 -1.40 10.79 10.09
N ILE A 351 -0.47 11.68 10.42
CA ILE A 351 0.25 11.69 11.70
C ILE A 351 -0.63 12.30 12.79
N GLU A 352 -0.91 11.51 13.82
CA GLU A 352 -1.65 11.92 15.02
C GLU A 352 -0.68 12.55 16.03
N ALA A 353 -0.45 13.84 15.88
CA ALA A 353 0.56 14.58 16.62
C ALA A 353 0.14 14.89 18.06
N ASN A 354 -1.16 14.80 18.38
CA ASN A 354 -1.65 14.98 19.74
C ASN A 354 -1.16 13.87 20.68
N GLU A 355 -0.95 12.66 20.15
CA GLU A 355 -0.54 11.48 20.92
C GLU A 355 0.96 11.14 20.78
N THR A 356 1.73 11.97 20.05
CA THR A 356 3.18 11.78 19.97
C THR A 356 3.82 11.98 21.33
N HIS A 357 4.65 11.02 21.73
CA HIS A 357 5.23 10.98 23.06
C HIS A 357 6.72 10.67 23.01
N THR A 358 7.52 11.35 23.83
CA THR A 358 8.96 11.08 23.95
C THR A 358 9.37 10.85 25.39
N ARG A 359 10.31 9.94 25.61
CA ARG A 359 10.97 9.69 26.91
C ARG A 359 12.45 9.45 26.68
N THR A 360 13.28 10.21 27.39
CA THR A 360 14.73 10.05 27.37
C THR A 360 15.18 9.26 28.58
N SER A 361 16.05 8.29 28.36
CA SER A 361 16.78 7.54 29.39
C SER A 361 18.28 7.65 29.14
N PHE A 362 19.07 7.25 30.13
CA PHE A 362 20.53 7.28 30.07
C PHE A 362 21.05 5.86 30.22
N ILE A 363 21.65 5.33 29.15
CA ILE A 363 22.25 4.00 29.15
C ILE A 363 23.67 4.10 29.67
N ALA A 364 23.97 3.40 30.76
CA ALA A 364 25.33 3.30 31.28
C ALA A 364 26.16 2.37 30.38
N VAL A 365 27.31 2.85 29.92
CA VAL A 365 28.29 2.01 29.21
C VAL A 365 29.06 1.19 30.24
N PRO A 366 29.05 -0.16 30.16
CA PRO A 366 29.77 -0.98 31.13
C PRO A 366 31.28 -0.67 31.13
N PRO A 367 31.94 -0.54 32.30
CA PRO A 367 33.38 -0.27 32.38
C PRO A 367 34.24 -1.29 31.64
N LYS A 368 33.78 -2.56 31.60
CA LYS A 368 34.44 -3.62 30.84
C LYS A 368 34.50 -3.31 29.33
N THR A 369 33.40 -2.81 28.76
CA THR A 369 33.32 -2.42 27.35
C THR A 369 34.24 -1.23 27.06
N LEU A 370 34.27 -0.23 27.95
CA LEU A 370 35.20 0.91 27.83
C LEU A 370 36.66 0.45 27.85
N LYS A 371 37.00 -0.47 28.77
CA LYS A 371 38.34 -1.06 28.86
C LYS A 371 38.74 -1.82 27.59
N GLU A 372 37.83 -2.62 27.03
CA GLU A 372 38.06 -3.36 25.77
C GLU A 372 38.27 -2.43 24.57
N LEU A 373 37.61 -1.27 24.56
CA LEU A 373 37.76 -0.23 23.53
C LEU A 373 38.97 0.71 23.78
N GLY A 374 39.73 0.51 24.85
CA GLY A 374 40.85 1.39 25.23
C GLY A 374 40.43 2.78 25.72
N ALA A 375 39.15 2.96 26.06
CA ALA A 375 38.61 4.21 26.58
C ALA A 375 38.78 4.31 28.12
N PRO A 376 38.85 5.53 28.69
CA PRO A 376 38.83 5.71 30.15
C PRO A 376 37.62 5.01 30.78
N TYR A 377 37.87 4.14 31.75
CA TYR A 377 36.87 3.28 32.39
C TYR A 377 36.75 3.52 33.91
N ASP A 378 37.47 4.51 34.42
CA ASP A 378 37.43 5.00 35.80
C ASP A 378 36.19 5.85 36.10
N LYS A 379 35.49 6.31 35.06
CA LYS A 379 34.25 7.10 35.17
C LYS A 379 33.08 6.41 34.47
N SER A 380 31.90 6.51 35.07
CA SER A 380 30.66 6.05 34.44
C SER A 380 30.31 6.94 33.25
N VAL A 381 30.24 6.36 32.06
CA VAL A 381 29.79 7.03 30.84
C VAL A 381 28.32 6.70 30.63
N TYR A 382 27.51 7.73 30.41
CA TYR A 382 26.08 7.59 30.14
C TYR A 382 25.77 8.15 28.75
N MET A 383 25.05 7.37 27.94
CA MET A 383 24.58 7.79 26.64
C MET A 383 23.08 8.12 26.72
N PRO A 384 22.65 9.34 26.39
CA PRO A 384 21.24 9.68 26.31
C PRO A 384 20.59 8.97 25.11
N VAL A 385 19.43 8.39 25.35
CA VAL A 385 18.64 7.65 24.36
C VAL A 385 17.21 8.11 24.48
N THR A 386 16.64 8.61 23.40
CA THR A 386 15.25 9.04 23.37
C THR A 386 14.39 7.99 22.68
N HIS A 387 13.38 7.51 23.39
CA HIS A 387 12.32 6.69 22.84
C HIS A 387 11.13 7.57 22.45
N ALA A 388 10.61 7.41 21.24
CA ALA A 388 9.43 8.09 20.73
C ALA A 388 8.35 7.08 20.38
N LYS A 389 7.10 7.41 20.73
CA LYS A 389 5.90 6.72 20.29
C LYS A 389 5.11 7.65 19.37
N ILE A 390 4.85 7.20 18.15
CA ILE A 390 4.29 7.98 17.06
C ILE A 390 3.13 7.19 16.46
N PHE A 391 2.03 7.87 16.19
CA PHE A 391 0.81 7.26 15.67
C PHE A 391 0.53 7.77 14.25
N GLY A 392 0.23 6.84 13.34
CA GLY A 392 -0.11 7.16 11.96
C GLY A 392 -1.37 6.43 11.52
N TRP A 393 -2.44 7.17 11.24
CA TRP A 393 -3.65 6.62 10.63
C TRP A 393 -3.45 6.42 9.14
N TYR A 394 -4.05 5.38 8.59
CA TYR A 394 -4.09 5.16 7.14
C TYR A 394 -5.36 4.43 6.76
N ASP A 395 -6.08 4.97 5.77
CA ASP A 395 -7.18 4.24 5.15
C ASP A 395 -6.62 3.13 4.26
N ASN A 396 -6.55 1.91 4.82
CA ASN A 396 -5.88 0.76 4.20
C ASN A 396 -6.51 0.29 2.87
N GLU A 397 -7.67 0.83 2.48
CA GLU A 397 -8.28 0.61 1.17
C GLU A 397 -8.09 1.86 0.28
N LEU A 398 -9.06 2.79 0.29
CA LEU A 398 -9.11 3.90 -0.66
C LEU A 398 -8.07 4.99 -0.39
N GLY A 399 -8.18 5.68 0.75
CA GLY A 399 -7.51 6.96 0.99
C GLY A 399 -5.98 6.88 0.99
N SER A 400 -5.42 5.78 1.50
CA SER A 400 -3.98 5.52 1.47
C SER A 400 -3.58 4.64 0.29
N TYR A 401 -3.99 3.37 0.31
CA TYR A 401 -3.37 2.38 -0.57
C TYR A 401 -3.76 2.57 -2.04
N THR A 402 -5.05 2.59 -2.35
CA THR A 402 -5.52 2.74 -3.74
C THR A 402 -5.16 4.11 -4.31
N ASN A 403 -5.19 5.17 -3.50
CA ASN A 403 -4.74 6.49 -3.91
C ASN A 403 -3.25 6.48 -4.32
N CYS A 404 -2.36 5.93 -3.48
CA CYS A 404 -0.94 5.81 -3.79
C CYS A 404 -0.69 4.87 -4.98
N LEU A 405 -1.44 3.77 -5.09
CA LEU A 405 -1.40 2.86 -6.24
C LEU A 405 -1.77 3.60 -7.52
N SER A 406 -2.81 4.44 -7.50
CA SER A 406 -3.24 5.21 -8.68
C SER A 406 -2.17 6.20 -9.12
N ARG A 407 -1.54 6.90 -8.16
CA ARG A 407 -0.39 7.78 -8.44
C ARG A 407 0.79 7.00 -9.04
N LEU A 408 1.09 5.80 -8.53
CA LEU A 408 2.14 4.94 -9.07
C LEU A 408 1.82 4.47 -10.50
N VAL A 409 0.57 4.07 -10.75
CA VAL A 409 0.09 3.64 -12.08
C VAL A 409 0.25 4.77 -13.09
N ASN A 410 -0.21 5.97 -12.75
CA ASN A 410 -0.13 7.13 -13.64
C ASN A 410 1.33 7.52 -13.91
N TYR A 411 2.19 7.50 -12.88
CA TYR A 411 3.62 7.76 -13.04
C TYR A 411 4.29 6.74 -13.97
N ILE A 412 3.96 5.45 -13.83
CA ILE A 412 4.49 4.40 -14.72
C ILE A 412 4.01 4.62 -16.16
N ASP A 413 2.75 5.02 -16.37
CA ASP A 413 2.23 5.38 -17.69
C ASP A 413 3.00 6.55 -18.32
N GLU A 414 3.17 7.65 -17.58
CA GLU A 414 3.86 8.85 -18.06
C GLU A 414 5.34 8.62 -18.37
N THR A 415 5.97 7.70 -17.65
CA THR A 415 7.41 7.40 -17.80
C THR A 415 7.68 6.22 -18.73
N THR A 416 6.66 5.49 -19.16
CA THR A 416 6.81 4.40 -20.15
C THR A 416 6.70 4.98 -21.57
N PRO A 417 7.76 4.87 -22.38
CA PRO A 417 7.81 5.47 -23.72
C PRO A 417 6.81 4.86 -24.71
#